data_AF-A0A9Y2IPD0-F1
#
_entry.id   AF-A0A9Y2IPD0-F1
#
_cell.length_a   1.000
_cell.length_b   1.000
_cell.length_c   1.000
_cell.angle_alpha   90.00
_cell.angle_beta   90.00
_cell.angle_gamma   90.00
#
_symmetry.space_group_name_H-M   'P 1'
#
loop_
_entity.id
_entity.type
_entity.pdbx_description
1 polymer ?
#
loop_
_entity_poly.entity_id
_entity_poly.type
_entity_poly.pdbx_seq_one_letter_code
_entity_poly.pdbx_strand_id
1 'polypeptide(L)' 'MLVVNMVEKFGADEFLEREWTLPAEVAEPLRGQVDMTPEGWIMNEWPMTAAIAAIVQPWVDELIDAESGSWFVSSAQVD' A
#
# COMPACT_ATOMS: atom_id res chain seq x y z
N MET A 1 9.40 -17.24 -4.71
CA MET A 1 8.20 -16.47 -4.37
C MET A 1 8.62 -15.28 -3.55
N LEU A 2 8.64 -14.11 -4.19
CA LEU A 2 8.95 -12.85 -3.53
C LEU A 2 7.62 -12.23 -3.11
N VAL A 3 7.48 -11.86 -1.84
CA VAL A 3 6.32 -11.08 -1.38
C VAL A 3 6.76 -9.62 -1.37
N VAL A 4 5.93 -8.75 -1.96
CA VAL A 4 6.18 -7.30 -1.99
C VAL A 4 4.97 -6.56 -1.43
N ASN A 5 5.26 -5.49 -0.70
CA ASN A 5 4.23 -4.53 -0.30
C ASN A 5 3.85 -3.67 -1.50
N MET A 6 2.61 -3.21 -1.57
CA MET A 6 2.15 -2.36 -2.66
C MET A 6 1.13 -1.33 -2.19
N VAL A 7 1.00 -0.28 -2.99
CA VAL A 7 -0.14 0.64 -2.98
C VAL A 7 -1.05 0.25 -4.13
N GLU A 8 -2.35 0.19 -3.88
CA GLU A 8 -3.37 -0.11 -4.88
C GLU A 8 -4.39 1.01 -4.95
N LYS A 9 -4.88 1.28 -6.16
CA LYS A 9 -5.95 2.24 -6.44
C LYS A 9 -7.05 1.53 -7.22
N PHE A 10 -8.26 1.63 -6.71
CA PHE A 10 -9.46 1.05 -7.31
C PHE A 10 -10.37 2.13 -7.89
N GLY A 11 -11.01 1.81 -9.01
CA GLY A 11 -12.00 2.67 -9.64
C GLY A 11 -13.32 2.68 -8.88
N ALA A 12 -14.24 3.55 -9.30
CA ALA A 12 -15.60 3.60 -8.74
C ALA A 12 -16.42 2.31 -9.01
N ASP A 13 -15.93 1.46 -9.92
CA ASP A 13 -16.46 0.13 -10.23
C ASP A 13 -15.82 -0.99 -9.39
N GLU A 14 -15.00 -0.63 -8.39
CA GLU A 14 -14.27 -1.54 -7.51
C GLU A 14 -13.25 -2.44 -8.23
N PHE A 15 -12.90 -2.11 -9.48
CA PHE A 15 -11.82 -2.78 -10.20
C PHE A 15 -10.48 -2.08 -9.97
N LEU A 16 -9.41 -2.87 -9.89
CA LEU A 16 -8.04 -2.37 -9.77
C LEU A 16 -7.70 -1.52 -11.01
N GLU A 17 -7.46 -0.24 -10.81
CA GLU A 17 -7.01 0.67 -11.86
C GLU A 17 -5.49 0.65 -11.97
N ARG A 18 -4.81 0.66 -10.81
CA ARG A 18 -3.35 0.81 -10.76
C ARG A 18 -2.76 0.29 -9.46
N GLU A 19 -1.52 -0.18 -9.54
CA GLU A 19 -0.72 -0.64 -8.40
C GLU A 19 0.72 -0.09 -8.49
N TRP A 20 1.35 0.06 -7.33
CA TRP A 20 2.76 0.45 -7.21
C TRP A 20 3.44 -0.44 -6.19
N THR A 21 4.51 -1.13 -6.61
CA THR A 21 5.34 -1.91 -5.69
C THR A 21 6.16 -1.00 -4.78
N LEU A 22 6.07 -1.22 -3.47
CA LEU A 22 6.85 -0.50 -2.49
C LEU A 22 8.20 -1.19 -2.25
N PRO A 23 9.29 -0.42 -2.12
CA PRO A 23 10.57 -0.98 -1.71
C PRO A 23 10.54 -1.43 -0.25
N ALA A 24 11.42 -2.37 0.12
CA ALA A 24 11.46 -2.95 1.47
C ALA A 24 11.71 -1.90 2.58
N GLU A 25 12.38 -0.79 2.27
CA GLU A 25 12.65 0.30 3.22
C GLU A 25 11.38 1.03 3.70
N VAL A 26 10.26 0.87 3.00
CA VAL A 26 8.95 1.45 3.38
C VAL A 26 8.29 0.67 4.51
N ALA A 27 8.72 -0.57 4.77
CA ALA A 27 8.10 -1.44 5.77
C ALA A 27 8.24 -0.86 7.19
N GLU A 28 9.41 -0.36 7.57
CA GLU A 28 9.64 0.18 8.93
C GLU A 28 8.73 1.39 9.23
N PRO A 29 8.62 2.43 8.37
CA PRO A 29 7.65 3.51 8.56
C PRO A 29 6.19 3.04 8.65
N LEU A 30 5.81 2.04 7.86
CA LEU A 30 4.43 1.53 7.82
C LEU A 30 4.02 0.72 9.05
N ARG A 31 4.98 0.11 9.76
CA ARG A 31 4.69 -0.78 10.91
C ARG A 31 3.91 -0.10 12.04
N GLY A 32 3.95 1.23 12.14
CA GLY A 32 3.13 1.99 13.09
C GLY A 32 1.68 2.22 12.66
N GLN A 33 1.32 1.87 11.42
CA GLN A 33 0.02 2.14 10.80
C GLN A 33 -0.73 0.87 10.38
N VAL A 34 0.01 -0.21 10.09
CA VAL A 34 -0.57 -1.47 9.58
C VAL A 34 0.02 -2.67 10.31
N ASP A 35 -0.75 -3.77 10.33
CA ASP A 35 -0.26 -5.04 10.83
C ASP A 35 0.69 -5.71 9.84
N MET A 36 1.89 -6.02 10.30
CA MET A 36 2.95 -6.61 9.48
C MET A 36 3.56 -7.86 10.11
N THR A 37 4.09 -8.75 9.25
CA THR A 37 4.94 -9.86 9.68
C THR A 37 6.32 -9.36 10.16
N PRO A 38 7.13 -10.19 10.85
CA PRO A 38 8.52 -9.85 11.19
C PRO A 38 9.37 -9.49 9.98
N GLU A 39 9.06 -10.07 8.82
CA GLU A 39 9.73 -9.82 7.54
C GLU A 39 9.30 -8.49 6.89
N GLY A 40 8.28 -7.81 7.43
CA GLY A 40 7.82 -6.49 6.96
C GLY A 40 6.67 -6.53 5.97
N TRP A 41 5.98 -7.66 5.83
CA TRP A 41 4.86 -7.82 4.88
C TRP A 41 3.56 -7.44 5.53
N ILE A 42 2.73 -6.67 4.82
CA ILE A 42 1.39 -6.33 5.29
C ILE A 42 0.55 -7.60 5.31
N MET A 43 -0.03 -7.93 6.47
CA MET A 43 -0.77 -9.19 6.64
C MET A 43 -2.15 -9.18 5.97
N ASN A 44 -2.70 -7.99 5.69
CA ASN A 44 -4.02 -7.76 5.08
C ASN A 44 -3.96 -6.56 4.14
N GLU A 45 -5.04 -6.32 3.42
CA GLU A 45 -5.29 -5.02 2.81
C GLU A 45 -5.69 -4.00 3.88
N TRP A 46 -5.14 -2.80 3.81
CA TRP A 46 -5.46 -1.69 4.71
C TRP A 46 -5.91 -0.47 3.93
N PRO A 47 -7.01 0.20 4.35
CA PRO A 47 -7.46 1.42 3.72
C PRO A 47 -6.41 2.52 3.88
N MET A 48 -6.27 3.33 2.83
CA MET A 48 -5.35 4.46 2.83
C MET A 48 -5.82 5.52 3.83
N THR A 49 -5.00 5.77 4.86
CA THR A 49 -5.17 6.91 5.78
C THR A 49 -4.22 8.04 5.39
N ALA A 50 -4.43 9.25 5.92
CA ALA A 50 -3.50 10.36 5.70
C ALA A 50 -2.07 10.05 6.18
N ALA A 51 -1.92 9.25 7.25
CA ALA A 51 -0.61 8.84 7.76
C ALA A 51 0.08 7.83 6.83
N ILE A 52 -0.67 6.85 6.31
CA ILE A 52 -0.16 5.89 5.32
C ILE A 52 0.19 6.63 4.02
N ALA A 53 -0.67 7.52 3.55
CA ALA A 53 -0.43 8.32 2.35
C ALA A 53 0.84 9.15 2.47
N ALA A 54 1.05 9.85 3.59
CA ALA A 54 2.27 10.62 3.81
C ALA A 54 3.54 9.77 3.80
N ILE A 55 3.45 8.52 4.27
CA ILE A 55 4.56 7.56 4.17
C ILE A 55 4.77 7.22 2.69
N VAL A 56 3.75 6.71 2.00
CA VAL A 56 3.93 6.03 0.70
C VAL A 56 3.94 6.94 -0.54
N GLN A 57 3.49 8.20 -0.41
CA GLN A 57 3.40 9.17 -1.49
C GLN A 57 4.68 9.32 -2.34
N PRO A 58 5.91 9.25 -1.78
CA PRO A 58 7.14 9.34 -2.58
C PRO A 58 7.33 8.23 -3.62
N TRP A 59 6.63 7.10 -3.48
CA TRP A 59 6.74 5.95 -4.39
C TRP A 59 5.54 5.79 -5.33
N VAL A 60 4.60 6.74 -5.29
CA VAL A 60 3.40 6.77 -6.14
C VAL A 60 3.53 7.98 -7.07
N ASP A 61 3.33 7.77 -8.38
CA ASP A 61 3.44 8.83 -9.39
C ASP A 61 2.14 9.65 -9.56
N GLU A 62 1.13 9.34 -8.75
CA GLU A 62 -0.14 10.04 -8.62
C GLU A 62 -0.31 10.60 -7.21
N LEU A 63 -1.04 11.72 -7.09
CA LEU A 63 -1.41 12.26 -5.78
C LEU A 63 -2.43 11.33 -5.11
N ILE A 64 -2.10 10.83 -3.93
CA ILE A 64 -2.95 9.92 -3.18
C ILE A 64 -4.10 10.72 -2.56
N ASP A 65 -5.33 10.32 -2.88
CA ASP A 65 -6.53 10.83 -2.23
C ASP A 65 -7.01 9.85 -1.16
N ALA A 66 -6.51 10.02 0.08
CA ALA A 66 -6.88 9.18 1.22
C ALA A 66 -8.35 9.31 1.63
N GLU A 67 -9.06 10.38 1.23
CA GLU A 67 -10.47 10.58 1.57
C GLU A 67 -11.42 9.91 0.57
N SER A 68 -10.94 9.57 -0.63
CA SER A 68 -11.74 8.90 -1.66
C SER A 68 -12.23 7.50 -1.28
N GLY A 69 -11.53 6.81 -0.37
CA GLY A 69 -11.78 5.40 -0.05
C GLY A 69 -11.36 4.43 -1.16
N SER A 70 -10.69 4.92 -2.21
CA SER A 70 -10.26 4.14 -3.38
C SER A 70 -8.84 3.61 -3.29
N TRP A 71 -8.11 3.88 -2.20
CA TRP A 71 -6.70 3.58 -2.08
C TRP A 71 -6.42 2.63 -0.93
N PHE A 72 -5.47 1.72 -1.14
CA PHE A 72 -5.11 0.70 -0.16
C PHE A 72 -3.61 0.44 -0.14
N VAL A 73 -3.13 -0.12 0.96
CA VAL A 73 -1.82 -0.77 1.02
C VAL A 73 -2.00 -2.25 1.36
N SER A 74 -1.26 -3.10 0.65
CA SER A 74 -1.39 -4.55 0.78
C SER A 74 -0.04 -5.24 0.52
N SER A 75 -0.06 -6.57 0.44
CA SER A 75 1.06 -7.37 -0.02
C SER A 75 0.59 -8.41 -1.02
N ALA A 76 1.37 -8.62 -2.08
CA ALA A 76 1.13 -9.70 -3.02
C ALA A 76 2.38 -10.54 -3.26
N GLN A 77 2.13 -11.76 -3.72
CA GLN A 77 3.17 -12.65 -4.23
C GLN A 77 3.44 -12.29 -5.69
N VAL A 78 4.71 -12.09 -6.02
CA VAL A 78 5.18 -11.95 -7.39
C VAL A 78 6.04 -13.17 -7.76
N ASP A 79 5.83 -13.66 -8.98
CA ASP A 79 6.52 -14.82 -9.56
C ASP A 79 7.92 -14.46 -10.08
#